data_AF-A0A9Q6I1V7-F1
#
_entry.id   AF-A0A9Q6I1V7-F1
#
_cell.length_a   1.000
_cell.length_b   1.000
_cell.length_c   1.000
_cell.angle_alpha   90.00
_cell.angle_beta   90.00
_cell.angle_gamma   90.00
#
_symmetry.space_group_name_H-M   'P 1'
#
loop_
_entity.id
_entity.type
_entity.pdbx_description
1 polymer ?
#
loop_
_entity_poly.entity_id
_entity_poly.type
_entity_poly.pdbx_seq_one_letter_code
_entity_poly.pdbx_strand_id
1 'polypeptide(L)'
;MSQKNQAVNAELMRVTEDDIARALGQYCVITLDNGDEAFYIHGQFIHSTEGANDDPTLKEIARLSARAGWQALNCIELPVPESGEVCWSDIVEQLARRTPSEEVRATVTVTGCETKRGRGVHFCGHPLLSGHNANMWFPVAKEESWFEAVERVLVMNGLAENLCSLEPLRKGSDYNDWRAIYNRKVRI
;
A
#
# COMPACT_ATOMS: atom_id res chain seq x y z
N MET A 1 -10.05 39.37 -2.23
CA MET A 1 -9.13 38.22 -2.14
C MET A 1 -9.73 37.09 -2.97
N SER A 2 -9.06 36.73 -4.06
CA SER A 2 -9.64 36.02 -5.21
C SER A 2 -9.85 34.53 -4.93
N GLN A 3 -10.90 33.93 -5.51
CA GLN A 3 -11.20 32.48 -5.56
C GLN A 3 -9.98 31.63 -5.97
N LYS A 4 -8.98 32.22 -6.65
CA LYS A 4 -7.69 31.58 -6.94
C LYS A 4 -6.90 31.16 -5.69
N ASN A 5 -6.99 31.88 -4.58
CA ASN A 5 -6.30 31.49 -3.33
C ASN A 5 -7.03 30.39 -2.56
N GLN A 6 -8.32 30.14 -2.86
CA GLN A 6 -9.06 28.98 -2.34
C GLN A 6 -8.74 27.70 -3.12
N ALA A 7 -8.48 27.80 -4.44
CA ALA A 7 -8.06 26.66 -5.25
C ALA A 7 -6.64 26.17 -4.91
N VAL A 8 -5.70 27.08 -4.63
CA VAL A 8 -4.32 26.72 -4.25
C VAL A 8 -4.22 26.11 -2.84
N ASN A 9 -5.18 26.39 -1.95
CA ASN A 9 -5.27 25.75 -0.62
C ASN A 9 -6.10 24.46 -0.60
N ALA A 10 -6.97 24.24 -1.59
CA ALA A 10 -7.74 22.99 -1.72
C ALA A 10 -6.89 21.84 -2.29
N GLU A 11 -5.67 22.14 -2.76
CA GLU A 11 -4.65 21.18 -3.18
C GLU A 11 -3.62 20.91 -2.07
N LEU A 12 -3.98 21.15 -0.80
CA LEU A 12 -3.42 20.38 0.32
C LEU A 12 -3.70 18.92 -0.01
N MET A 13 -2.69 18.22 -0.54
CA MET A 13 -2.80 16.87 -1.09
C MET A 13 -3.83 16.05 -0.31
N ARG A 14 -4.90 15.67 -1.00
CA ARG A 14 -5.92 14.79 -0.45
C ARG A 14 -5.19 13.53 0.00
N VAL A 15 -5.31 13.19 1.29
CA VAL A 15 -4.74 11.95 1.82
C VAL A 15 -5.39 10.80 1.07
N THR A 16 -4.56 9.97 0.45
CA THR A 16 -5.02 8.76 -0.24
C THR A 16 -5.04 7.56 0.71
N GLU A 17 -5.71 6.49 0.30
CA GLU A 17 -5.65 5.21 1.05
C GLU A 17 -4.22 4.67 1.13
N ASP A 18 -3.41 4.89 0.09
CA ASP A 18 -1.99 4.51 0.08
C ASP A 18 -1.17 5.32 1.08
N ASP A 19 -1.49 6.60 1.28
CA ASP A 19 -0.86 7.43 2.31
C ASP A 19 -1.16 6.90 3.72
N ILE A 20 -2.40 6.47 3.96
CA ILE A 20 -2.83 5.85 5.23
C ILE A 20 -2.13 4.50 5.41
N ALA A 21 -2.18 3.62 4.41
CA ALA A 21 -1.54 2.31 4.47
C ALA A 21 -0.03 2.41 4.70
N ARG A 22 0.64 3.41 4.11
CA ARG A 22 2.06 3.70 4.33
C ARG A 22 2.34 4.22 5.74
N ALA A 23 1.48 5.07 6.29
CA ALA A 23 1.65 5.60 7.65
C ALA A 23 1.46 4.52 8.72
N LEU A 24 0.44 3.69 8.55
CA LEU A 24 0.09 2.64 9.50
C LEU A 24 0.94 1.37 9.34
N GLY A 25 1.41 1.08 8.13
CA GLY A 25 2.01 -0.21 7.79
C GLY A 25 0.96 -1.29 7.47
N GLN A 26 1.43 -2.53 7.30
CA GLN A 26 0.57 -3.65 6.86
C GLN A 26 -0.45 -4.06 7.94
N TYR A 27 -0.04 -4.04 9.21
CA TYR A 27 -0.89 -4.34 10.36
C TYR A 27 -0.62 -3.28 11.41
N CYS A 28 -1.65 -2.60 11.90
CA CYS A 28 -1.47 -1.51 12.86
C CYS A 28 -2.54 -1.52 13.94
N VAL A 29 -2.13 -1.44 15.20
CA VAL A 29 -3.02 -1.06 16.32
C VAL A 29 -2.67 0.35 16.75
N ILE A 30 -3.69 1.20 16.84
CA ILE A 30 -3.60 2.51 17.47
C ILE A 30 -4.24 2.37 18.85
N THR A 31 -3.54 2.78 19.91
CA THR A 31 -4.06 2.85 21.28
C THR A 31 -4.07 4.31 21.72
N LEU A 32 -5.21 4.80 22.19
CA LEU A 32 -5.35 6.12 22.80
C LEU A 32 -5.10 6.05 24.32
N ASP A 33 -4.71 7.16 24.94
CA ASP A 33 -4.44 7.24 26.38
C ASP A 33 -5.64 6.87 27.28
N ASN A 34 -6.88 6.99 26.77
CA ASN A 34 -8.09 6.53 27.47
C ASN A 34 -8.35 5.02 27.34
N GLY A 35 -7.48 4.28 26.64
CA GLY A 35 -7.60 2.85 26.40
C GLY A 35 -8.40 2.48 25.15
N ASP A 36 -8.93 3.45 24.40
CA ASP A 36 -9.60 3.15 23.13
C ASP A 36 -8.58 2.61 22.12
N GLU A 37 -8.95 1.56 21.39
CA GLU A 37 -8.08 0.94 20.41
C GLU A 37 -8.76 0.86 19.04
N ALA A 38 -7.97 0.96 17.97
CA ALA A 38 -8.42 0.62 16.63
C ALA A 38 -7.39 -0.24 15.90
N PHE A 39 -7.88 -1.25 15.19
CA PHE A 39 -7.06 -2.17 14.42
C PHE A 39 -7.29 -1.99 12.92
N TYR A 40 -6.17 -1.91 12.19
CA TYR A 40 -6.12 -1.73 10.75
C TYR A 40 -5.28 -2.80 10.07
N ILE A 41 -5.69 -3.19 8.86
CA ILE A 41 -4.94 -4.06 7.95
C ILE A 41 -4.85 -3.36 6.60
N HIS A 42 -3.63 -3.17 6.08
CA HIS A 42 -3.36 -2.42 4.83
C HIS A 42 -4.04 -1.04 4.78
N GLY A 43 -4.04 -0.32 5.90
CA GLY A 43 -4.70 0.99 6.01
C GLY A 43 -6.24 0.93 6.12
N GLN A 44 -6.85 -0.25 5.97
CA GLN A 44 -8.30 -0.44 6.08
C GLN A 44 -8.72 -0.68 7.52
N PHE A 45 -9.78 -0.01 7.95
CA PHE A 45 -10.34 -0.18 9.29
C PHE A 45 -10.98 -1.56 9.44
N ILE A 46 -10.63 -2.28 10.51
CA ILE A 46 -11.20 -3.59 10.81
C ILE A 46 -12.15 -3.51 12.00
N HIS A 47 -11.70 -2.94 13.11
CA HIS A 47 -12.48 -2.84 14.33
C HIS A 47 -11.91 -1.82 15.32
N SER A 48 -12.73 -1.38 16.26
CA SER A 48 -12.31 -0.56 17.40
C SER A 48 -12.96 -1.04 18.70
N THR A 49 -12.32 -0.74 19.82
CA THR A 49 -12.81 -1.03 21.18
C THR A 49 -12.75 0.21 22.03
N GLU A 50 -13.64 0.33 23.01
CA GLU A 50 -13.69 1.45 23.92
C GLU A 50 -13.09 1.07 25.28
N GLY A 51 -12.05 1.78 25.71
CA GLY A 51 -11.36 1.51 26.97
C GLY A 51 -12.28 1.68 28.19
N ALA A 52 -13.27 2.57 28.08
CA ALA A 52 -14.26 2.82 29.12
C ALA A 52 -15.17 1.62 29.42
N ASN A 53 -15.34 0.69 28.47
CA ASN A 53 -16.22 -0.46 28.60
C ASN A 53 -15.51 -1.74 29.08
N ASP A 54 -14.21 -1.67 29.39
CA ASP A 54 -13.36 -2.83 29.69
C ASP A 54 -13.39 -3.87 28.55
N ASP A 55 -13.50 -3.37 27.32
CA ASP A 55 -13.48 -4.21 26.12
C ASP A 55 -12.13 -4.96 26.00
N PRO A 56 -12.11 -6.22 25.52
CA PRO A 56 -10.87 -6.94 25.30
C PRO A 56 -9.96 -6.22 24.30
N THR A 57 -8.67 -6.10 24.63
CA THR A 57 -7.67 -5.47 23.75
C THR A 57 -7.59 -6.15 22.37
N LEU A 58 -7.43 -5.32 21.33
CA LEU A 58 -7.22 -5.76 19.95
C LEU A 58 -5.78 -6.23 19.70
N LYS A 59 -4.85 -6.01 20.63
CA LYS A 59 -3.41 -6.31 20.45
C LYS A 59 -3.15 -7.78 20.15
N GLU A 60 -3.86 -8.71 20.79
CA GLU A 60 -3.61 -10.14 20.57
C GLU A 60 -4.09 -10.60 19.19
N ILE A 61 -5.30 -10.23 18.78
CA ILE A 61 -5.82 -10.58 17.44
C ILE A 61 -4.99 -9.91 16.34
N ALA A 62 -4.55 -8.67 16.55
CA ALA A 62 -3.68 -7.96 15.63
C ALA A 62 -2.32 -8.66 15.49
N ARG A 63 -1.71 -9.08 16.62
CA ARG A 63 -0.45 -9.82 16.65
C ARG A 63 -0.55 -11.16 15.92
N LEU A 64 -1.62 -11.92 16.16
CA LEU A 64 -1.85 -13.20 15.48
C LEU A 64 -2.07 -13.00 13.98
N SER A 65 -2.81 -11.96 13.59
CA SER A 65 -3.05 -11.62 12.18
C SER A 65 -1.76 -11.24 11.46
N ALA A 66 -0.92 -10.39 12.07
CA ALA A 66 0.37 -10.00 11.51
C ALA A 66 1.29 -11.21 11.34
N ARG A 67 1.35 -12.10 12.35
CA ARG A 67 2.13 -13.35 12.29
C ARG A 67 1.64 -14.29 11.20
N ALA A 68 0.33 -14.43 11.01
CA ALA A 68 -0.22 -15.24 9.93
C ALA A 68 0.17 -14.69 8.55
N GLY A 69 0.28 -13.37 8.42
CA GLY A 69 0.80 -12.69 7.22
C GLY A 69 2.32 -12.63 7.11
N TRP A 70 3.08 -13.18 8.06
CA TRP A 70 4.54 -13.07 8.14
C TRP A 70 5.03 -11.61 8.15
N GLN A 71 4.21 -10.71 8.70
CA GLN A 71 4.50 -9.28 8.82
C GLN A 71 4.70 -8.89 10.29
N ALA A 72 5.34 -7.74 10.51
CA ALA A 72 5.39 -7.10 11.81
C ALA A 72 4.06 -6.38 12.12
N LEU A 73 3.69 -6.34 13.40
CA LEU A 73 2.63 -5.48 13.91
C LEU A 73 3.23 -4.12 14.25
N ASN A 74 2.67 -3.06 13.68
CA ASN A 74 2.94 -1.69 14.11
C ASN A 74 2.01 -1.32 15.27
N CYS A 75 2.55 -0.67 16.29
CA CYS A 75 1.79 -0.19 17.44
C CYS A 75 2.03 1.31 17.59
N ILE A 76 0.96 2.10 17.61
CA ILE A 76 1.01 3.55 17.75
C ILE A 76 0.23 3.94 19.00
N GLU A 77 0.88 4.67 19.90
CA GLU A 77 0.25 5.22 21.10
C GLU A 77 0.06 6.74 20.91
N LEU A 78 -1.15 7.25 21.19
CA LEU A 78 -1.50 8.66 20.95
C LEU A 78 -2.34 9.22 22.11
N PRO A 79 -2.27 10.54 22.37
CA PRO A 79 -3.23 11.18 23.26
C PRO A 79 -4.65 11.16 22.68
N VAL A 80 -5.64 11.22 23.57
CA VAL A 80 -7.04 11.42 23.17
C VAL A 80 -7.18 12.77 22.45
N PRO A 81 -7.92 12.86 21.33
CA PRO A 81 -8.16 14.12 20.65
C PRO A 81 -8.76 15.19 21.59
N GLU A 82 -8.31 16.45 21.44
CA GLU A 82 -8.76 17.57 22.29
C GLU A 82 -10.29 17.82 22.22
N SER A 83 -10.92 17.42 21.12
CA SER A 83 -12.39 17.48 20.94
C SER A 83 -13.15 16.54 21.88
N GLY A 84 -12.50 15.53 22.45
CA GLY A 84 -13.14 14.47 23.25
C GLY A 84 -13.91 13.44 22.44
N GLU A 85 -14.26 13.73 21.18
CA GLU A 85 -14.84 12.77 20.24
C GLU A 85 -13.76 12.07 19.43
N VAL A 86 -13.76 10.73 19.47
CA VAL A 86 -12.81 9.90 18.73
C VAL A 86 -13.33 9.65 17.32
N CYS A 87 -12.68 10.28 16.33
CA CYS A 87 -12.91 10.02 14.91
C CYS A 87 -11.68 9.33 14.31
N TRP A 88 -11.78 8.01 14.13
CA TRP A 88 -10.68 7.19 13.65
C TRP A 88 -10.17 7.59 12.26
N SER A 89 -11.04 8.07 11.36
CA SER A 89 -10.63 8.58 10.05
C SER A 89 -9.76 9.82 10.17
N ASP A 90 -10.11 10.75 11.06
CA ASP A 90 -9.34 11.98 11.25
C ASP A 90 -7.97 11.70 11.85
N ILE A 91 -7.90 10.74 12.78
CA ILE A 91 -6.64 10.29 13.39
C ILE A 91 -5.70 9.74 12.32
N VAL A 92 -6.17 8.81 11.47
CA VAL A 92 -5.31 8.19 10.45
C VAL A 92 -4.93 9.17 9.32
N GLU A 93 -5.82 10.11 8.97
CA GLU A 93 -5.48 11.18 8.03
C GLU A 93 -4.38 12.08 8.59
N GLN A 94 -4.45 12.45 9.87
CA GLN A 94 -3.40 13.24 10.50
C GLN A 94 -2.08 12.49 10.59
N LEU A 95 -2.11 11.20 10.92
CA LEU A 95 -0.93 10.34 10.90
C LEU A 95 -0.32 10.29 9.49
N ALA A 96 -1.15 10.12 8.46
CA ALA A 96 -0.70 10.10 7.06
C ALA A 96 -0.03 11.42 6.65
N ARG A 97 -0.61 12.57 7.03
CA ARG A 97 -0.05 13.90 6.76
C ARG A 97 1.27 14.15 7.48
N ARG A 98 1.43 13.62 8.70
CA ARG A 98 2.63 13.82 9.54
C ARG A 98 3.74 12.82 9.23
N THR A 99 3.42 11.70 8.58
CA THR A 99 4.41 10.67 8.25
C THR A 99 5.31 11.16 7.12
N PRO A 100 6.59 11.44 7.38
CA PRO A 100 7.50 11.85 6.34
C PRO A 100 7.63 10.73 5.30
N SER A 101 7.66 11.11 4.03
CA SER A 101 7.86 10.18 2.93
C SER A 101 8.81 10.74 1.90
N GLU A 102 9.49 9.84 1.21
CA GLU A 102 10.38 10.15 0.11
C GLU A 102 9.93 9.38 -1.14
N GLU A 103 10.01 10.02 -2.30
CA GLU A 103 9.87 9.35 -3.58
C GLU A 103 11.19 8.70 -3.95
N VAL A 104 11.17 7.38 -4.10
CA VAL A 104 12.34 6.59 -4.47
C VAL A 104 12.11 5.83 -5.76
N ARG A 105 13.20 5.57 -6.49
CA ARG A 105 13.18 4.71 -7.66
C ARG A 105 13.40 3.26 -7.22
N ALA A 106 12.50 2.38 -7.62
CA ALA A 106 12.62 0.94 -7.40
C ALA A 106 12.67 0.19 -8.74
N THR A 107 13.13 -1.06 -8.68
CA THR A 107 13.23 -1.92 -9.86
C THR A 107 12.77 -3.34 -9.57
N VAL A 108 12.14 -3.98 -10.55
CA VAL A 108 11.76 -5.40 -10.49
C VAL A 108 11.95 -6.06 -11.86
N THR A 109 12.35 -7.32 -11.88
CA THR A 109 12.40 -8.10 -13.12
C THR A 109 11.00 -8.61 -13.44
N VAL A 110 10.56 -8.40 -14.68
CA VAL A 110 9.25 -8.84 -15.19
C VAL A 110 9.42 -9.67 -16.43
N THR A 111 8.81 -10.85 -16.45
CA THR A 111 8.71 -11.70 -17.64
C THR A 111 7.33 -11.52 -18.26
N GLY A 112 7.28 -11.09 -19.52
CA GLY A 112 6.08 -11.17 -20.35
C GLY A 112 6.15 -12.40 -21.25
N CYS A 113 5.07 -13.17 -21.30
CA CYS A 113 5.00 -14.38 -22.11
C CYS A 113 3.66 -14.47 -22.84
N GLU A 114 3.73 -14.94 -24.08
CA GLU A 114 2.54 -15.36 -24.85
C GLU A 114 2.49 -16.88 -24.87
N THR A 115 1.41 -17.43 -24.34
CA THR A 115 1.20 -18.87 -24.28
C THR A 115 -0.07 -19.26 -25.03
N LYS A 116 -0.27 -20.56 -25.25
CA LYS A 116 -1.53 -21.11 -25.76
C LYS A 116 -2.75 -20.78 -24.87
N ARG A 117 -2.53 -20.40 -23.61
CA ARG A 117 -3.58 -20.06 -22.64
C ARG A 117 -3.84 -18.55 -22.55
N GLY A 118 -3.10 -17.75 -23.30
CA GLY A 118 -3.18 -16.29 -23.27
C GLY A 118 -1.85 -15.63 -22.97
N ARG A 119 -1.90 -14.31 -22.86
CA ARG A 119 -0.76 -13.42 -22.62
C ARG A 119 -0.73 -13.01 -21.15
N GLY A 120 0.46 -12.99 -20.56
CA GLY A 120 0.60 -12.70 -19.14
C GLY A 120 1.96 -12.12 -18.77
N VAL A 121 2.01 -11.42 -17.64
CA VAL A 121 3.24 -10.97 -16.99
C VAL A 121 3.44 -11.67 -15.65
N HIS A 122 4.70 -11.95 -15.33
CA HIS A 122 5.14 -12.48 -14.04
C HIS A 122 6.21 -11.55 -13.45
N PHE A 123 6.05 -11.19 -12.18
CA PHE A 123 7.01 -10.37 -11.43
C PHE A 123 7.97 -11.26 -10.66
N CYS A 124 9.19 -11.39 -11.17
CA CYS A 124 10.17 -12.36 -10.69
C CYS A 124 10.69 -11.98 -9.31
N GLY A 125 10.49 -12.87 -8.33
CA GLY A 125 11.00 -12.68 -6.96
C GLY A 125 10.40 -11.49 -6.21
N HIS A 126 9.32 -10.88 -6.73
CA HIS A 126 8.67 -9.78 -6.03
C HIS A 126 7.88 -10.30 -4.81
N PRO A 127 8.11 -9.79 -3.60
CA PRO A 127 7.59 -10.38 -2.36
C PRO A 127 6.05 -10.52 -2.33
N LEU A 128 5.34 -9.60 -2.99
CA LEU A 128 3.88 -9.66 -3.12
C LEU A 128 3.39 -10.32 -4.42
N LEU A 129 4.06 -10.04 -5.53
CA LEU A 129 3.50 -10.29 -6.87
C LEU A 129 3.97 -11.61 -7.48
N SER A 130 5.02 -12.24 -6.94
CA SER A 130 5.45 -13.56 -7.43
C SER A 130 4.56 -14.69 -6.90
N GLY A 131 3.81 -14.45 -5.82
CA GLY A 131 3.12 -15.48 -5.06
C GLY A 131 4.07 -16.38 -4.27
N HIS A 132 3.51 -17.21 -3.38
CA HIS A 132 4.28 -18.06 -2.46
C HIS A 132 5.16 -19.11 -3.16
N ASN A 133 4.72 -19.61 -4.32
CA ASN A 133 5.47 -20.57 -5.13
C ASN A 133 6.23 -19.92 -6.30
N ALA A 134 6.37 -18.59 -6.29
CA ALA A 134 7.04 -17.81 -7.34
C ALA A 134 6.47 -18.07 -8.76
N ASN A 135 5.17 -18.35 -8.88
CA ASN A 135 4.53 -18.69 -10.15
C ASN A 135 3.16 -18.01 -10.34
N MET A 136 2.99 -16.81 -9.78
CA MET A 136 1.80 -15.99 -10.03
C MET A 136 1.93 -15.24 -11.35
N TRP A 137 0.89 -15.33 -12.18
CA TRP A 137 0.81 -14.68 -13.50
C TRP A 137 -0.39 -13.74 -13.54
N PHE A 138 -0.17 -12.52 -14.04
CA PHE A 138 -1.23 -11.55 -14.26
C PHE A 138 -1.60 -11.55 -15.74
N PRO A 139 -2.88 -11.77 -16.09
CA PRO A 139 -3.32 -11.76 -17.47
C PRO A 139 -3.17 -10.35 -18.06
N VAL A 140 -2.80 -10.31 -19.34
CA VAL A 140 -2.69 -9.08 -20.12
C VAL A 140 -3.65 -9.15 -21.29
N ALA A 141 -4.46 -8.10 -21.46
CA ALA A 141 -5.39 -8.03 -22.59
C ALA A 141 -4.62 -7.99 -23.92
N LYS A 142 -5.25 -8.41 -25.01
CA LYS A 142 -4.58 -8.49 -26.32
C LYS A 142 -4.18 -7.10 -26.84
N GLU A 143 -4.98 -6.09 -26.51
CA GLU A 143 -4.80 -4.70 -26.94
C GLU A 143 -3.99 -3.85 -25.94
N GLU A 144 -3.73 -4.37 -24.75
CA GLU A 144 -2.94 -3.68 -23.70
C GLU A 144 -1.45 -3.86 -23.97
N SER A 145 -0.65 -2.79 -23.97
CA SER A 145 0.80 -2.92 -24.11
C SER A 145 1.43 -3.58 -22.87
N TRP A 146 2.65 -4.12 -23.01
CA TRP A 146 3.37 -4.67 -21.85
C TRP A 146 3.64 -3.62 -20.78
N PHE A 147 3.89 -2.37 -21.20
CA PHE A 147 4.11 -1.26 -20.29
C PHE A 147 2.87 -0.96 -19.46
N GLU A 148 1.71 -0.77 -20.11
CA GLU A 148 0.44 -0.48 -19.43
C GLU A 148 0.06 -1.60 -18.47
N ALA A 149 0.27 -2.86 -18.86
CA ALA A 149 -0.02 -4.01 -18.01
C ALA A 149 0.85 -4.05 -16.74
N VAL A 150 2.15 -3.80 -16.89
CA VAL A 150 3.08 -3.78 -15.76
C VAL A 150 2.78 -2.60 -14.83
N GLU A 151 2.55 -1.41 -15.39
CA GLU A 151 2.17 -0.23 -14.62
C GLU A 151 0.87 -0.47 -13.86
N ARG A 152 -0.17 -0.94 -14.54
CA ARG A 152 -1.46 -1.24 -13.91
C ARG A 152 -1.31 -2.21 -12.74
N VAL A 153 -0.57 -3.31 -12.90
CA VAL A 153 -0.40 -4.26 -11.80
C VAL A 153 0.38 -3.63 -10.64
N LEU A 154 1.44 -2.86 -10.89
CA LEU A 154 2.19 -2.19 -9.83
C LEU A 154 1.33 -1.16 -9.09
N VAL A 155 0.61 -0.31 -9.80
CA VAL A 155 -0.23 0.76 -9.25
C VAL A 155 -1.43 0.19 -8.51
N MET A 156 -2.17 -0.76 -9.10
CA MET A 156 -3.35 -1.37 -8.45
C MET A 156 -3.01 -2.13 -7.16
N ASN A 157 -1.75 -2.51 -6.95
CA ASN A 157 -1.30 -3.18 -5.73
C ASN A 157 -0.60 -2.22 -4.75
N GLY A 158 -0.68 -0.89 -4.95
CA GLY A 158 -0.07 0.11 -4.07
C GLY A 158 1.46 0.06 -4.03
N LEU A 159 2.10 -0.50 -5.06
CA LEU A 159 3.55 -0.71 -5.11
C LEU A 159 4.29 0.42 -5.81
N ALA A 160 3.61 1.15 -6.69
CA ALA A 160 4.19 2.22 -7.50
C ALA A 160 3.18 3.36 -7.70
N GLU A 161 3.71 4.57 -7.83
CA GLU A 161 2.96 5.73 -8.34
C GLU A 161 2.75 5.60 -9.86
N ASN A 162 3.82 5.21 -10.55
CA ASN A 162 3.84 4.99 -12.00
C ASN A 162 5.03 4.12 -12.40
N LEU A 163 4.97 3.54 -13.59
CA LEU A 163 6.10 2.90 -14.25
C LEU A 163 6.87 3.96 -15.04
N CYS A 164 8.20 3.90 -15.00
CA CYS A 164 9.07 4.83 -15.72
C CYS A 164 9.57 4.22 -17.03
N SER A 165 10.00 2.95 -17.00
CA SER A 165 10.51 2.26 -18.17
C SER A 165 10.47 0.73 -18.01
N LEU A 166 10.45 0.04 -19.15
CA LEU A 166 10.74 -1.38 -19.28
C LEU A 166 12.02 -1.55 -20.10
N GLU A 167 13.13 -1.84 -19.43
CA GLU A 167 14.42 -2.04 -20.09
C GLU A 167 14.60 -3.52 -20.44
N PRO A 168 14.85 -3.88 -21.71
CA PRO A 168 15.04 -5.28 -22.09
C PRO A 168 16.24 -5.89 -21.38
N LEU A 169 16.05 -7.06 -20.78
CA LEU A 169 17.12 -7.88 -20.19
C LEU A 169 17.44 -9.07 -21.07
N ARG A 170 16.39 -9.82 -21.46
CA ARG A 170 16.53 -11.04 -22.25
C ARG A 170 15.32 -11.21 -23.16
N LYS A 171 15.55 -11.77 -24.34
CA LYS A 171 14.50 -12.17 -25.28
C LYS A 171 14.65 -13.65 -25.61
N GLY A 172 13.59 -14.41 -25.34
CA GLY A 172 13.44 -15.81 -25.74
C GLY A 172 12.57 -15.95 -26.99
N SER A 173 12.21 -17.19 -27.33
CA SER A 173 11.25 -17.48 -28.41
C SER A 173 9.86 -16.96 -28.08
N ASP A 174 9.40 -17.23 -26.86
CA ASP A 174 8.00 -17.03 -26.45
C ASP A 174 7.88 -16.12 -25.21
N TYR A 175 8.99 -15.54 -24.75
CA TYR A 175 9.04 -14.66 -23.59
C TYR A 175 10.02 -13.50 -23.78
N ASN A 176 9.79 -12.43 -23.04
CA ASN A 176 10.70 -11.30 -22.91
C ASN A 176 10.82 -10.95 -21.43
N ASP A 177 12.06 -10.79 -20.96
CA ASP A 177 12.35 -10.31 -19.63
C ASP A 177 12.74 -8.84 -19.71
N TRP A 178 12.17 -8.04 -18.82
CA TRP A 178 12.49 -6.64 -18.64
C TRP A 178 12.89 -6.33 -17.21
N ARG A 179 13.71 -5.29 -17.05
CA ARG A 179 13.84 -4.56 -15.80
C ARG A 179 12.81 -3.44 -15.83
N ALA A 180 11.75 -3.59 -15.04
CA ALA A 180 10.79 -2.54 -14.80
C ALA A 180 11.37 -1.56 -13.77
N ILE A 181 11.40 -0.28 -14.11
CA ILE A 181 11.85 0.81 -13.25
C ILE A 181 10.62 1.65 -12.94
N TYR A 182 10.32 1.88 -11.67
CA TYR A 182 9.10 2.57 -11.24
C TYR A 182 9.37 3.51 -10.06
N ASN A 183 8.49 4.49 -9.89
CA ASN A 183 8.53 5.41 -8.75
C ASN A 183 7.63 4.86 -7.65
N ARG A 184 8.05 4.99 -6.39
CA ARG A 184 7.22 4.67 -5.22
C ARG A 184 7.51 5.63 -4.09
N LYS A 185 6.51 5.88 -3.25
CA LYS A 185 6.72 6.57 -1.97
C LYS A 185 7.07 5.57 -0.88
N VAL A 186 8.08 5.89 -0.09
CA VAL A 186 8.47 5.12 1.10
C VAL A 186 8.42 6.00 2.32
N ARG A 187 8.10 5.40 3.48
CA ARG A 187 8.19 6.06 4.78
C ARG A 187 9.66 6.24 5.15
N ILE A 188 10.00 7.43 5.66
CA ILE A 188 11.32 7.75 6.24
C ILE A 188 11.34 7.36 7.73
#